data_AF-A0A7M3XJQ5-F1
#
_entry.id   AF-A0A7M3XJQ5-F1
#
_cell.length_a   1.000
_cell.length_b   1.000
_cell.length_c   1.000
_cell.angle_alpha   90.00
_cell.angle_beta   90.00
_cell.angle_gamma   90.00
#
_symmetry.space_group_name_H-M   'P 1'
#
loop_
_entity.id
_entity.type
_entity.pdbx_description
1 polymer ?
#
loop_
_entity_poly.entity_id
_entity_poly.type
_entity_poly.pdbx_seq_one_letter_code
_entity_poly.pdbx_strand_id
1 'polypeptide(L)'
;MKNNIVNIRLFCISSISVFFLFSINVAAQSDTGEGRSFPLVVVFLLPFIVLALFGIIWAIVYPIMFLWGAVSSSKNVERMHENANRRKMSLRQRRGREILNTIDGGYRRNASNVGLVHANGVFGPSHWHLVIGFFNNLIGGSVTVFQQVISAGRAEVMQRLRDQAEAEGWDEVINVRIDTANMTPQSSNSKNTIRGVEIFAYGTGIKYE
;
A
#
# COMPACT_ATOMS: atom_id res chain seq x y z
N MET A 1 2.63 -19.09 4.27
CA MET A 1 2.17 -18.99 2.87
C MET A 1 3.30 -19.08 1.84
N LYS A 2 4.46 -18.41 2.01
CA LYS A 2 5.59 -18.48 1.05
C LYS A 2 6.20 -19.90 0.90
N ASN A 3 6.30 -20.66 1.99
CA ASN A 3 6.80 -22.05 1.96
C ASN A 3 5.87 -23.01 1.18
N ASN A 4 4.55 -22.77 1.17
CA ASN A 4 3.62 -23.65 0.46
C ASN A 4 3.75 -23.52 -1.07
N ILE A 5 4.09 -22.33 -1.57
CA ILE A 5 4.25 -22.08 -3.01
C ILE A 5 5.57 -22.68 -3.51
N VAL A 6 6.65 -22.60 -2.73
CA VAL A 6 7.93 -23.25 -3.06
C VAL A 6 7.78 -24.78 -3.00
N ASN A 7 7.06 -25.32 -2.02
CA ASN A 7 6.79 -26.75 -1.92
C ASN A 7 5.91 -27.25 -3.08
N ILE A 8 4.94 -26.46 -3.55
CA ILE A 8 4.13 -26.80 -4.73
C ILE A 8 4.98 -26.81 -6.01
N ARG A 9 5.87 -25.82 -6.21
CA ARG A 9 6.77 -25.82 -7.37
C ARG A 9 7.75 -27.00 -7.34
N LEU A 10 8.30 -27.31 -6.17
CA LEU A 10 9.19 -28.45 -5.98
C LEU A 10 8.47 -29.79 -6.20
N PHE A 11 7.21 -29.89 -5.74
CA PHE A 11 6.34 -31.05 -5.96
C PHE A 11 5.97 -31.23 -7.44
N CYS A 12 5.67 -30.14 -8.16
CA CYS A 12 5.41 -30.22 -9.59
C CYS A 12 6.66 -30.65 -10.37
N ILE A 13 7.85 -30.12 -10.03
CA ILE A 13 9.10 -30.50 -10.69
C ILE A 13 9.47 -31.96 -10.38
N SER A 14 9.30 -32.42 -9.12
CA SER A 14 9.56 -33.82 -8.77
C SER A 14 8.56 -34.78 -9.42
N SER A 15 7.28 -34.40 -9.52
CA SER A 15 6.24 -35.19 -10.18
C SER A 15 6.47 -35.28 -11.69
N ILE A 16 6.92 -34.21 -12.34
CA ILE A 16 7.34 -34.22 -13.75
C ILE A 16 8.56 -35.14 -13.95
N SER A 17 9.55 -35.10 -13.04
CA SER A 17 10.74 -35.95 -13.13
C SER A 17 10.40 -37.45 -12.97
N VAL A 18 9.49 -37.79 -12.06
CA VAL A 18 8.97 -39.16 -11.89
C VAL A 18 8.20 -39.62 -13.13
N PHE A 19 7.43 -38.72 -13.77
CA PHE A 19 6.71 -39.04 -15.02
C PHE A 19 7.65 -39.23 -16.22
N PHE A 20 8.76 -38.49 -16.29
CA PHE A 20 9.80 -38.69 -17.29
C PHE A 20 10.49 -40.06 -17.11
N LEU A 21 10.82 -40.43 -15.87
CA LEU A 21 11.37 -41.76 -15.56
C LEU A 21 10.38 -42.89 -15.87
N PHE A 22 9.08 -42.67 -15.67
CA PHE A 22 8.05 -43.64 -16.03
C PHE A 22 7.90 -43.77 -17.56
N SER A 23 7.97 -42.65 -18.29
CA SER A 23 7.88 -42.64 -19.76
C SER A 23 9.08 -43.31 -20.44
N ILE A 24 10.29 -43.18 -19.87
CA ILE A 24 11.48 -43.90 -20.36
C ILE A 24 11.31 -45.41 -20.17
N ASN A 25 10.73 -45.87 -19.06
CA ASN A 25 10.45 -47.29 -18.83
C ASN A 25 9.37 -47.84 -19.77
N VAL A 26 8.31 -47.06 -20.04
CA VAL A 26 7.25 -47.45 -20.99
C VAL A 26 7.75 -47.45 -22.44
N ALA A 27 8.61 -46.51 -22.82
CA ALA A 27 9.25 -46.47 -24.14
C ALA A 27 10.27 -47.59 -24.34
N ALA A 28 10.98 -48.01 -23.28
CA ALA A 28 11.87 -49.17 -23.31
C ALA A 28 11.13 -50.51 -23.47
N GLN A 29 9.82 -50.56 -23.13
CA GLN A 29 8.96 -51.73 -23.34
C GLN A 29 8.23 -51.73 -24.69
N SER A 30 8.31 -50.66 -25.50
CA SER A 30 7.53 -50.51 -26.73
C SER A 30 8.26 -50.96 -28.01
N ASP A 31 9.29 -51.79 -27.93
CA ASP A 31 9.99 -52.33 -29.13
C ASP A 31 9.15 -53.38 -29.90
N THR A 32 7.84 -53.44 -29.67
CA THR A 32 6.91 -54.24 -30.46
C THR A 32 5.62 -53.46 -30.72
N GLY A 33 5.52 -52.84 -31.90
CA GLY A 33 4.24 -52.52 -32.54
C GLY A 33 3.82 -51.04 -32.56
N GLU A 34 3.88 -50.48 -33.76
CA GLU A 34 2.98 -49.44 -34.34
C GLU A 34 2.66 -48.17 -33.52
N GLY A 35 3.29 -47.05 -33.92
CA GLY A 35 2.71 -45.73 -34.30
C GLY A 35 1.56 -45.04 -33.52
N ARG A 36 0.94 -45.65 -32.51
CA ARG A 36 -0.28 -45.20 -31.82
C ARG A 36 -0.05 -44.67 -30.41
N SER A 37 1.15 -44.85 -29.85
CA SER A 37 1.53 -44.38 -28.51
C SER A 37 1.89 -42.88 -28.46
N PHE A 38 2.40 -42.33 -29.57
CA PHE A 38 2.77 -40.90 -29.69
C PHE A 38 1.64 -39.90 -29.39
N PRO A 39 0.41 -40.04 -29.93
CA PRO A 39 -0.66 -39.07 -29.68
C PRO A 39 -1.16 -39.08 -28.23
N LEU A 40 -1.16 -40.24 -27.55
CA LEU A 40 -1.59 -40.33 -26.15
C LEU A 40 -0.62 -39.63 -25.21
N VAL A 41 0.69 -39.80 -25.40
CA VAL A 41 1.72 -39.13 -24.59
C VAL A 41 1.64 -37.60 -24.73
N VAL A 42 1.40 -37.11 -25.95
CA VAL A 42 1.24 -35.67 -26.21
C VAL A 42 0.01 -35.09 -25.48
N VAL A 43 -1.12 -35.81 -25.47
CA VAL A 43 -2.35 -35.37 -24.78
C VAL A 43 -2.15 -35.30 -23.26
N PHE A 44 -1.42 -36.24 -22.66
CA PHE A 44 -1.11 -36.21 -21.22
C PHE A 44 -0.09 -35.14 -20.83
N LEU A 45 0.85 -34.78 -21.71
CA LEU A 45 1.86 -33.74 -21.44
C LEU A 45 1.36 -32.31 -21.69
N LEU A 46 0.35 -32.15 -22.54
CA LEU A 46 -0.27 -30.86 -22.88
C LEU A 46 -0.63 -30.00 -21.66
N PRO A 47 -1.32 -30.49 -20.61
CA PRO A 47 -1.65 -29.67 -19.42
C PRO A 47 -0.41 -29.19 -18.67
N PHE A 48 0.67 -29.98 -18.62
CA PHE A 48 1.92 -29.59 -17.97
C PHE A 48 2.67 -28.53 -18.79
N ILE A 49 2.66 -28.63 -20.11
CA ILE A 49 3.25 -27.63 -21.01
C ILE A 49 2.50 -26.30 -20.88
N VAL A 50 1.17 -26.32 -20.86
CA VAL A 50 0.34 -25.12 -20.67
C VAL A 50 0.62 -24.48 -19.30
N LEU A 51 0.71 -25.28 -18.24
CA LEU A 51 1.06 -24.80 -16.90
C LEU A 51 2.48 -24.19 -16.86
N ALA A 52 3.44 -24.82 -17.54
CA ALA A 52 4.81 -24.32 -17.61
C ALA A 52 4.89 -22.98 -18.38
N LEU A 53 4.20 -22.87 -19.53
CA LEU A 53 4.10 -21.62 -20.28
C LEU A 53 3.45 -20.51 -19.44
N PHE A 54 2.36 -20.82 -18.74
CA PHE A 54 1.73 -19.88 -17.81
C PHE A 54 2.69 -19.44 -16.71
N GLY A 55 3.47 -20.36 -16.15
CA GLY A 55 4.49 -20.07 -15.15
C GLY A 55 5.60 -19.14 -15.66
N ILE A 56 6.08 -19.36 -16.89
CA ILE A 56 7.09 -18.53 -17.54
C ILE A 56 6.55 -17.12 -17.79
N ILE A 57 5.31 -17.01 -18.30
CA ILE A 57 4.64 -15.72 -18.50
C ILE A 57 4.55 -14.97 -17.16
N TRP A 58 4.07 -15.62 -16.11
CA TRP A 58 3.98 -15.00 -14.78
C TRP A 58 5.34 -14.59 -14.21
N ALA A 59 6.41 -15.35 -14.50
CA ALA A 59 7.76 -15.03 -14.06
C ALA A 59 8.28 -13.73 -14.69
N ILE A 60 7.82 -13.38 -15.90
CA ILE A 60 8.19 -12.13 -16.58
C ILE A 60 7.24 -10.99 -16.21
N VAL A 61 5.93 -11.26 -16.14
CA VAL A 61 4.92 -10.23 -15.83
C VAL A 61 5.07 -9.69 -14.40
N TYR A 62 5.36 -10.57 -13.43
CA TYR A 62 5.47 -10.18 -12.03
C TYR A 62 6.57 -9.12 -11.76
N PRO A 63 7.84 -9.28 -12.20
CA PRO A 63 8.86 -8.25 -11.98
C PRO A 63 8.52 -6.94 -12.70
N ILE A 64 7.90 -6.98 -13.87
CA ILE A 64 7.44 -5.78 -14.58
C ILE A 64 6.36 -5.05 -13.76
N MET A 65 5.35 -5.78 -13.27
CA MET A 65 4.29 -5.21 -12.43
C MET A 65 4.85 -4.64 -11.12
N PHE A 66 5.85 -5.30 -10.55
CA PHE A 66 6.52 -4.85 -9.34
C PHE A 66 7.32 -3.55 -9.55
N LEU A 67 8.08 -3.44 -10.64
CA LEU A 67 8.78 -2.21 -11.02
C LEU A 67 7.82 -1.07 -11.34
N TRP A 68 6.69 -1.38 -11.99
CA TRP A 68 5.64 -0.40 -12.22
C TRP A 68 5.05 0.12 -10.90
N GLY A 69 4.74 -0.79 -9.97
CA GLY A 69 4.28 -0.46 -8.63
C GLY A 69 5.28 0.42 -7.87
N ALA A 70 6.58 0.16 -8.02
CA ALA A 70 7.64 0.96 -7.42
C ALA A 70 7.61 2.43 -7.89
N VAL A 71 7.57 2.63 -9.21
CA VAL A 71 7.56 3.98 -9.81
C VAL A 71 6.26 4.71 -9.53
N SER A 72 5.11 4.02 -9.64
CA SER A 72 3.81 4.62 -9.38
C SER A 72 3.64 5.00 -7.92
N SER A 73 4.20 4.24 -6.99
CA SER A 73 4.04 4.46 -5.56
C SER A 73 4.66 5.79 -5.11
N SER A 74 5.92 6.05 -5.48
CA SER A 74 6.59 7.29 -5.13
C SER A 74 5.88 8.51 -5.74
N LYS A 75 5.48 8.40 -7.02
CA LYS A 75 4.71 9.45 -7.71
C LYS A 75 3.37 9.75 -7.03
N ASN A 76 2.68 8.74 -6.52
CA ASN A 76 1.39 8.94 -5.86
C ASN A 76 1.52 9.71 -4.54
N VAL A 77 2.55 9.42 -3.75
CA VAL A 77 2.81 10.15 -2.49
C VAL A 77 3.14 11.61 -2.77
N GLU A 78 3.97 11.88 -3.78
CA GLU A 78 4.33 13.24 -4.17
C GLU A 78 3.12 14.04 -4.67
N ARG A 79 2.26 13.42 -5.49
CA ARG A 79 0.99 14.02 -5.92
C ARG A 79 0.08 14.36 -4.74
N MET A 80 0.02 13.53 -3.69
CA MET A 80 -0.77 13.85 -2.49
C MET A 80 -0.27 15.12 -1.81
N HIS A 81 1.05 15.27 -1.64
CA HIS A 81 1.65 16.49 -1.10
C HIS A 81 1.34 17.72 -1.96
N GLU A 82 1.54 17.62 -3.26
CA GLU A 82 1.25 18.71 -4.19
C GLU A 82 -0.23 19.11 -4.15
N ASN A 83 -1.13 18.12 -4.16
CA ASN A 83 -2.57 18.38 -4.11
C ASN A 83 -3.00 19.02 -2.78
N ALA A 84 -2.45 18.57 -1.65
CA ALA A 84 -2.72 19.18 -0.35
C ALA A 84 -2.20 20.63 -0.31
N ASN A 85 -1.00 20.89 -0.83
CA ASN A 85 -0.44 22.23 -0.89
C ASN A 85 -1.22 23.16 -1.83
N ARG A 86 -1.62 22.67 -3.01
CA ARG A 86 -2.45 23.42 -3.97
C ARG A 86 -3.79 23.80 -3.35
N ARG A 87 -4.47 22.85 -2.70
CA ARG A 87 -5.75 23.12 -2.00
C ARG A 87 -5.58 24.14 -0.89
N LYS A 88 -4.55 23.99 -0.05
CA LYS A 88 -4.21 24.96 1.00
C LYS A 88 -3.97 26.36 0.46
N MET A 89 -3.21 26.49 -0.63
CA MET A 89 -2.98 27.79 -1.28
C MET A 89 -4.26 28.38 -1.84
N SER A 90 -5.11 27.58 -2.49
CA SER A 90 -6.39 28.04 -3.02
C SER A 90 -7.32 28.56 -1.91
N LEU A 91 -7.37 27.88 -0.76
CA LEU A 91 -8.14 28.32 0.41
C LEU A 91 -7.63 29.64 0.96
N ARG A 92 -6.31 29.76 1.09
CA ARG A 92 -5.68 31.00 1.55
C ARG A 92 -5.94 32.17 0.62
N GLN A 93 -5.95 31.94 -0.70
CA GLN A 93 -6.28 32.96 -1.68
C GLN A 93 -7.76 33.38 -1.59
N ARG A 94 -8.68 32.43 -1.39
CA ARG A 94 -10.12 32.74 -1.24
C ARG A 94 -10.44 33.50 0.05
N ARG A 95 -9.87 33.08 1.18
CA ARG A 95 -10.18 33.66 2.50
C ARG A 95 -9.27 34.83 2.90
N GLY A 96 -8.10 34.96 2.29
CA GLY A 96 -7.08 35.96 2.65
C GLY A 96 -6.34 35.69 3.96
N ARG A 97 -6.70 34.64 4.71
CA ARG A 97 -6.09 34.23 5.99
C ARG A 97 -6.07 32.71 6.18
N GLU A 98 -5.15 32.22 7.01
CA GLU A 98 -5.16 30.82 7.44
C GLU A 98 -6.25 30.58 8.49
N ILE A 99 -6.96 29.47 8.35
CA ILE A 99 -8.06 29.07 9.25
C ILE A 99 -7.51 28.34 10.49
N LEU A 100 -6.47 27.53 10.31
CA LEU A 100 -5.94 26.65 11.34
C LEU A 100 -4.76 27.30 12.06
N ASN A 101 -4.86 27.39 13.37
CA ASN A 101 -3.81 27.86 14.26
C ASN A 101 -3.44 26.77 15.26
N THR A 102 -2.15 26.44 15.30
CA THR A 102 -1.59 25.49 16.29
C THR A 102 -1.45 26.14 17.66
N ILE A 103 -1.42 27.47 17.71
CA ILE A 103 -1.35 28.24 18.95
C ILE A 103 -2.78 28.47 19.45
N ASP A 104 -2.95 28.43 20.77
CA ASP A 104 -4.22 28.72 21.45
C ASP A 104 -4.68 30.18 21.24
N GLY A 105 -3.74 31.11 21.11
CA GLY A 105 -4.04 32.52 20.82
C GLY A 105 -4.58 33.33 22.00
N GLY A 106 -4.79 32.68 23.16
CA GLY A 106 -5.27 33.30 24.39
C GLY A 106 -6.78 33.59 24.39
N TYR A 107 -7.25 34.32 25.40
CA TYR A 107 -8.67 34.63 25.56
C TYR A 107 -9.21 35.50 24.42
N ARG A 108 -10.25 35.02 23.73
CA ARG A 108 -10.97 35.76 22.68
C ARG A 108 -12.22 36.40 23.26
N ARG A 109 -12.39 37.70 23.04
CA ARG A 109 -13.67 38.40 23.28
C ARG A 109 -14.49 38.34 21.99
N ASN A 110 -15.81 38.12 22.10
CA ASN A 110 -16.79 38.08 20.99
C ASN A 110 -16.88 36.73 20.22
N ALA A 111 -16.76 35.60 20.91
CA ALA A 111 -17.07 34.29 20.32
C ALA A 111 -18.57 34.01 20.45
N SER A 112 -19.28 33.88 19.32
CA SER A 112 -20.71 33.52 19.27
C SER A 112 -20.94 32.03 19.49
N ASN A 113 -20.05 31.20 18.95
CA ASN A 113 -20.13 29.75 19.02
C ASN A 113 -18.72 29.14 19.11
N VAL A 114 -18.62 28.03 19.84
CA VAL A 114 -17.39 27.27 20.04
C VAL A 114 -17.71 25.78 19.89
N GLY A 115 -16.88 25.06 19.14
CA GLY A 115 -17.08 23.63 18.89
C GLY A 115 -15.78 22.88 18.67
N LEU A 116 -15.84 21.55 18.75
CA LEU A 116 -14.73 20.69 18.38
C LEU A 116 -14.76 20.46 16.86
N VAL A 117 -13.65 20.77 16.18
CA VAL A 117 -13.48 20.43 14.76
C VAL A 117 -12.42 19.34 14.68
N HIS A 118 -12.74 18.25 13.97
CA HIS A 118 -11.83 17.13 13.83
C HIS A 118 -11.87 16.55 12.42
N ALA A 119 -10.77 15.90 12.03
CA ALA A 119 -10.64 15.17 10.79
C ALA A 119 -9.66 14.01 10.97
N ASN A 120 -9.89 12.92 10.27
CA ASN A 120 -9.01 11.76 10.32
C ASN A 120 -8.72 11.16 8.94
N GLY A 121 -7.73 10.28 8.91
CA GLY A 121 -7.39 9.50 7.73
C GLY A 121 -6.40 8.40 8.06
N VAL A 122 -6.57 7.26 7.39
CA VAL A 122 -5.69 6.11 7.52
C VAL A 122 -4.78 6.05 6.31
N PHE A 123 -3.46 6.00 6.56
CA PHE A 123 -2.45 5.97 5.52
C PHE A 123 -1.52 4.77 5.75
N GLY A 124 -1.24 4.04 4.69
CA GLY A 124 -0.39 2.86 4.73
C GLY A 124 0.68 2.90 3.64
N PRO A 125 1.90 2.43 3.93
CA PRO A 125 2.91 2.23 2.91
C PRO A 125 2.44 1.17 1.89
N SER A 126 2.76 1.38 0.61
CA SER A 126 2.54 0.38 -0.43
C SER A 126 3.49 -0.82 -0.27
N HIS A 127 3.25 -1.89 -1.03
CA HIS A 127 4.11 -3.07 -1.01
C HIS A 127 5.57 -2.75 -1.35
N TRP A 128 5.81 -1.80 -2.25
CA TRP A 128 7.16 -1.33 -2.60
C TRP A 128 7.86 -0.65 -1.43
N HIS A 129 7.14 0.24 -0.73
CA HIS A 129 7.66 0.93 0.45
C HIS A 129 8.01 -0.06 1.56
N LEU A 130 7.22 -1.12 1.75
CA LEU A 130 7.52 -2.19 2.70
C LEU A 130 8.80 -2.96 2.33
N VAL A 131 9.05 -3.20 1.04
CA VAL A 131 10.28 -3.84 0.56
C VAL A 131 11.50 -2.95 0.83
N ILE A 132 11.41 -1.65 0.56
CA ILE A 132 12.49 -0.70 0.91
C ILE A 132 12.73 -0.69 2.42
N GLY A 133 11.66 -0.65 3.22
CA GLY A 133 11.75 -0.73 4.68
C GLY A 133 12.43 -2.02 5.15
N PHE A 134 12.18 -3.15 4.50
CA PHE A 134 12.85 -4.42 4.79
C PHE A 134 14.37 -4.33 4.56
N PHE A 135 14.81 -3.77 3.43
CA PHE A 135 16.23 -3.59 3.15
C PHE A 135 16.89 -2.56 4.09
N ASN A 136 16.20 -1.45 4.37
CA ASN A 136 16.69 -0.44 5.32
C ASN A 136 16.84 -1.00 6.73
N ASN A 137 15.97 -1.90 7.18
CA ASN A 137 16.08 -2.55 8.50
C ASN A 137 17.33 -3.43 8.64
N LEU A 138 17.92 -3.91 7.53
CA LEU A 138 19.17 -4.70 7.57
C LEU A 138 20.40 -3.82 7.86
N ILE A 139 20.38 -2.56 7.39
CA ILE A 139 21.46 -1.59 7.60
C ILE A 139 21.19 -0.74 8.85
N GLY A 140 19.92 -0.55 9.20
CA GLY A 140 19.45 0.36 10.25
C GLY A 140 19.21 1.79 9.75
N GLY A 141 18.87 2.69 10.68
CA GLY A 141 18.62 4.11 10.38
C GLY A 141 17.16 4.47 10.12
N SER A 142 16.93 5.71 9.66
CA SER A 142 15.58 6.23 9.44
C SER A 142 15.01 5.80 8.07
N VAL A 143 13.76 5.33 8.06
CA VAL A 143 13.10 4.91 6.82
C VAL A 143 12.41 6.11 6.17
N THR A 144 13.16 6.83 5.33
CA THR A 144 12.71 8.04 4.61
C THR A 144 11.40 7.83 3.86
N VAL A 145 11.21 6.65 3.27
CA VAL A 145 10.01 6.29 2.52
C VAL A 145 8.75 6.28 3.41
N PHE A 146 8.84 5.81 4.66
CA PHE A 146 7.71 5.85 5.58
C PHE A 146 7.44 7.28 6.07
N GLN A 147 8.48 8.08 6.29
CA GLN A 147 8.33 9.48 6.65
C GLN A 147 7.60 10.27 5.56
N GLN A 148 7.88 10.01 4.28
CA GLN A 148 7.19 10.66 3.15
C GLN A 148 5.69 10.31 3.10
N VAL A 149 5.33 9.05 3.34
CA VAL A 149 3.92 8.62 3.38
C VAL A 149 3.20 9.26 4.57
N ILE A 150 3.82 9.27 5.75
CA ILE A 150 3.23 9.86 6.96
C ILE A 150 3.09 11.38 6.79
N SER A 151 4.09 12.07 6.23
CA SER A 151 4.02 13.51 6.00
C SER A 151 2.93 13.87 4.98
N ALA A 152 2.74 13.03 3.95
CA ALA A 152 1.65 13.20 2.98
C ALA A 152 0.29 13.05 3.65
N GLY A 153 0.14 12.00 4.48
CA GLY A 153 -1.07 11.76 5.25
C GLY A 153 -1.38 12.90 6.22
N ARG A 154 -0.37 13.45 6.90
CA ARG A 154 -0.52 14.62 7.78
C ARG A 154 -0.99 15.84 6.99
N ALA A 155 -0.42 16.11 5.81
CA ALA A 155 -0.84 17.21 4.96
C ALA A 155 -2.29 17.04 4.48
N GLU A 156 -2.67 15.82 4.09
CA GLU A 156 -4.02 15.48 3.65
C GLU A 156 -5.06 15.64 4.78
N VAL A 157 -4.79 15.11 5.98
CA VAL A 157 -5.72 15.22 7.12
C VAL A 157 -5.85 16.67 7.58
N MET A 158 -4.75 17.42 7.61
CA MET A 158 -4.83 18.85 7.89
C MET A 158 -5.64 19.60 6.83
N GLN A 159 -5.59 19.17 5.57
CA GLN A 159 -6.44 19.75 4.53
C GLN A 159 -7.91 19.39 4.74
N ARG A 160 -8.23 18.14 5.10
CA ARG A 160 -9.59 17.74 5.46
C ARG A 160 -10.13 18.52 6.65
N LEU A 161 -9.28 18.84 7.64
CA LEU A 161 -9.67 19.68 8.77
C LEU A 161 -10.04 21.11 8.32
N ARG A 162 -9.33 21.68 7.33
CA ARG A 162 -9.70 22.97 6.73
C ARG A 162 -11.04 22.89 6.01
N ASP A 163 -11.21 21.85 5.19
CA ASP A 163 -12.43 21.65 4.41
C ASP A 163 -13.64 21.46 5.35
N GLN A 164 -13.47 20.71 6.46
CA GLN A 164 -14.48 20.56 7.51
C GLN A 164 -14.78 21.88 8.22
N ALA A 165 -13.74 22.62 8.60
CA ALA A 165 -13.89 23.92 9.25
C ALA A 165 -14.65 24.93 8.36
N GLU A 166 -14.38 24.91 7.06
CA GLU A 166 -15.08 25.74 6.07
C GLU A 166 -16.54 25.30 5.88
N ALA A 167 -16.79 23.99 5.79
CA ALA A 167 -18.14 23.43 5.63
C ALA A 167 -19.06 23.74 6.81
N GLU A 168 -18.52 23.72 8.04
CA GLU A 168 -19.25 24.08 9.26
C GLU A 168 -19.33 25.60 9.49
N GLY A 169 -18.62 26.40 8.68
CA GLY A 169 -18.67 27.86 8.74
C GLY A 169 -17.90 28.47 9.92
N TRP A 170 -16.81 27.82 10.38
CA TRP A 170 -15.93 28.35 11.40
C TRP A 170 -15.01 29.44 10.84
N ASP A 171 -14.81 30.50 11.63
CA ASP A 171 -13.93 31.61 11.27
C ASP A 171 -12.46 31.27 11.49
N GLU A 172 -12.19 30.57 12.60
CA GLU A 172 -10.86 30.16 13.05
C GLU A 172 -10.95 28.80 13.78
N VAL A 173 -9.91 27.98 13.66
CA VAL A 173 -9.73 26.77 14.47
C VAL A 173 -8.39 26.89 15.21
N ILE A 174 -8.44 26.90 16.54
CA ILE A 174 -7.27 27.10 17.41
C ILE A 174 -6.83 25.82 18.11
N ASN A 175 -5.63 25.85 18.70
CA ASN A 175 -5.02 24.72 19.43
C ASN A 175 -5.06 23.41 18.62
N VAL A 176 -4.80 23.51 17.31
CA VAL A 176 -4.85 22.34 16.42
C VAL A 176 -3.71 21.38 16.76
N ARG A 177 -4.06 20.13 17.01
CA ARG A 177 -3.15 19.02 17.34
C ARG A 177 -3.34 17.87 16.37
N ILE A 178 -2.29 17.06 16.21
CA ILE A 178 -2.29 15.88 15.37
C ILE A 178 -1.82 14.71 16.23
N ASP A 179 -2.70 13.73 16.42
CA ASP A 179 -2.38 12.46 17.05
C ASP A 179 -2.22 11.38 15.98
N THR A 180 -1.31 10.44 16.23
CA THR A 180 -1.03 9.33 15.31
C THR A 180 -1.12 8.01 16.06
N ALA A 181 -1.93 7.09 15.55
CA ALA A 181 -2.10 5.76 16.10
C ALA A 181 -1.67 4.69 15.09
N ASN A 182 -0.92 3.68 15.56
CA ASN A 182 -0.52 2.57 14.69
C ASN A 182 -1.70 1.63 14.46
N MET A 183 -2.02 1.36 13.19
CA MET A 183 -3.01 0.37 12.79
C MET A 183 -2.28 -0.87 12.26
N THR A 184 -1.99 -1.82 13.15
CA THR A 184 -1.47 -3.14 12.77
C THR A 184 -2.61 -4.16 12.80
N PRO A 185 -2.89 -4.89 11.71
CA PRO A 185 -3.93 -5.92 11.71
C PRO A 185 -3.61 -7.01 12.75
N GLN A 186 -4.55 -7.24 13.66
CA GLN A 186 -4.43 -8.20 14.76
C GLN A 186 -4.23 -9.66 14.31
N SER A 187 -4.54 -9.97 13.04
CA SER A 187 -4.54 -11.32 12.47
C SER A 187 -3.20 -11.77 11.85
N SER A 188 -2.24 -10.87 11.60
CA SER A 188 -0.98 -11.31 11.00
C SER A 188 -0.02 -11.80 12.08
N ASN A 189 0.43 -13.06 11.98
CA ASN A 189 1.56 -13.62 12.74
C ASN A 189 2.90 -12.83 12.58
N SER A 190 2.87 -11.66 11.94
CA SER A 190 3.97 -10.70 11.85
C SER A 190 3.73 -9.56 12.84
N LYS A 191 4.06 -9.79 14.11
CA LYS A 191 3.93 -8.79 15.21
C LYS A 191 4.66 -7.46 14.94
N ASN A 192 5.58 -7.42 13.98
CA ASN A 192 6.50 -6.29 13.78
C ASN A 192 6.30 -5.50 12.48
N THR A 193 5.19 -5.66 11.76
CA THR A 193 4.95 -4.89 10.53
C THR A 193 3.77 -3.94 10.70
N ILE A 194 4.06 -2.67 10.97
CA ILE A 194 3.06 -1.59 10.92
C ILE A 194 2.61 -1.44 9.47
N ARG A 195 1.33 -1.72 9.19
CA ARG A 195 0.77 -1.68 7.83
C ARG A 195 -0.01 -0.42 7.54
N GLY A 196 -0.39 0.33 8.58
CA GLY A 196 -1.06 1.60 8.46
C GLY A 196 -0.91 2.42 9.73
N VAL A 197 -1.10 3.72 9.58
CA VAL A 197 -1.15 4.69 10.67
C VAL A 197 -2.41 5.51 10.48
N GLU A 198 -3.23 5.59 11.51
CA GLU A 198 -4.30 6.57 11.60
C GLU A 198 -3.70 7.89 12.04
N ILE A 199 -4.06 8.95 11.31
CA ILE A 199 -3.71 10.32 11.63
C ILE A 199 -5.02 11.03 11.97
N PHE A 200 -5.10 11.54 13.19
CA PHE A 200 -6.26 12.24 13.73
C PHE A 200 -5.86 13.68 14.04
N ALA A 201 -6.49 14.66 13.38
CA ALA A 201 -6.28 16.07 13.65
C ALA A 201 -7.53 16.67 14.28
N TYR A 202 -7.35 17.51 15.30
CA TYR A 202 -8.45 18.13 16.02
C TYR A 202 -8.05 19.50 16.55
N GLY A 203 -9.03 20.36 16.79
CA GLY A 203 -8.87 21.66 17.40
C GLY A 203 -10.21 22.27 17.79
N THR A 204 -10.18 23.48 18.31
CA THR A 204 -11.39 24.20 18.74
C THR A 204 -11.78 25.22 17.68
N GLY A 205 -12.92 25.01 17.03
CA GLY A 205 -13.54 25.97 16.13
C GLY A 205 -14.17 27.12 16.91
N ILE A 206 -13.92 28.34 16.45
CA ILE A 206 -14.49 29.57 17.00
C ILE A 206 -15.19 30.31 15.86
N LYS A 207 -16.43 30.71 16.15
CA LYS A 207 -17.20 31.62 15.31
C LYS A 207 -17.31 32.95 16.04
N TYR A 208 -16.99 34.04 15.34
CA TYR A 208 -17.11 35.38 15.90
C TYR A 208 -18.53 35.92 15.68
N GLU A 209 -18.92 36.92 16.47
CA GLU A 209 -20.16 37.69 16.27
C GLU A 209 -20.05 38.70 15.12
#